data_AF-A0A6N1XAP5-F1
#
_entry.id   AF-A0A6N1XAP5-F1
#
_cell.length_a   1.000
_cell.length_b   1.000
_cell.length_c   1.000
_cell.angle_alpha   90.00
_cell.angle_beta   90.00
_cell.angle_gamma   90.00
#
_symmetry.space_group_name_H-M   'P 1'
#
loop_
_entity.id
_entity.type
_entity.pdbx_description
1 polymer ?
#
loop_
_entity_poly.entity_id
_entity_poly.type
_entity_poly.pdbx_seq_one_letter_code
_entity_poly.pdbx_strand_id
1 'polypeptide(L)'
;MLIIRVQDTARADAPALTLAEQRIGLAGNPLPIPFKLTVDRDLIGKNAQITVTARIERKGKLLFINDTIHRALVDGQPRHVDLKLKEVGKPPTR
;
A
#
# COMPACT_ATOMS: atom_id res chain seq x y z
N MET A 1 -9.64 -2.69 -10.43
CA MET A 1 -9.81 -2.07 -9.11
C MET A 1 -8.44 -1.98 -8.49
N LEU A 2 -7.94 -0.77 -8.30
CA LEU A 2 -6.77 -0.51 -7.49
C LEU A 2 -7.20 -0.51 -6.02
N ILE A 3 -6.47 -1.25 -5.20
CA ILE A 3 -6.71 -1.35 -3.77
C ILE A 3 -5.41 -0.95 -3.10
N ILE A 4 -5.48 0.12 -2.31
CA ILE A 4 -4.36 0.65 -1.56
C ILE A 4 -4.67 0.43 -0.09
N ARG A 5 -3.73 -0.15 0.64
CA ARG A 5 -3.85 -0.42 2.07
C ARG A 5 -2.70 0.24 2.80
N VAL A 6 -3.02 0.95 3.85
CA VAL A 6 -2.03 1.41 4.83
C VAL A 6 -2.08 0.47 6.00
N GLN A 7 -0.94 -0.10 6.34
CA GLN A 7 -0.81 -1.12 7.37
C GLN A 7 0.29 -0.76 8.36
N ASP A 8 0.07 -1.08 9.63
CA ASP A 8 1.12 -1.12 10.62
C ASP A 8 1.83 -2.48 10.56
N THR A 9 3.11 -2.47 10.23
CA THR A 9 4.00 -3.64 10.24
C THR A 9 5.06 -3.54 11.34
N ALA A 10 4.87 -2.70 12.36
CA ALA A 10 5.85 -2.59 13.45
C ALA A 10 5.89 -3.87 14.28
N ARG A 11 4.78 -4.60 14.31
CA ARG A 11 4.69 -5.88 14.97
C ARG A 11 5.34 -6.94 14.09
N ALA A 12 6.62 -7.24 14.35
CA ALA A 12 7.33 -8.33 13.69
C ALA A 12 6.67 -9.71 13.96
N ASP A 13 6.02 -9.86 15.11
CA ASP A 13 5.38 -11.10 15.58
C ASP A 13 3.85 -11.11 15.46
N ALA A 14 3.25 -10.09 14.82
CA ALA A 14 1.79 -10.04 14.65
C ALA A 14 1.40 -9.73 13.20
N PRO A 15 0.21 -10.16 12.75
CA PRO A 15 -0.29 -9.79 11.44
C PRO A 15 -0.39 -8.27 11.30
N ALA A 16 -0.03 -7.77 10.12
CA ALA A 16 -0.04 -6.35 9.82
C ALA A 16 -1.44 -5.75 10.01
N LEU A 17 -1.56 -4.76 10.90
CA LEU A 17 -2.85 -4.14 11.20
C LEU A 17 -3.23 -3.21 10.06
N THR A 18 -4.37 -3.43 9.41
CA THR A 18 -4.85 -2.51 8.37
C THR A 18 -5.43 -1.27 9.03
N LEU A 19 -4.77 -0.13 8.84
CA LEU A 19 -5.17 1.16 9.40
C LEU A 19 -6.14 1.89 8.47
N ALA A 20 -5.91 1.79 7.17
CA ALA A 20 -6.77 2.38 6.16
C ALA A 20 -6.76 1.53 4.88
N GLU A 21 -7.90 1.46 4.19
CA GLU A 21 -8.01 0.84 2.88
C GLU A 21 -8.78 1.78 1.95
N GLN A 22 -8.30 1.92 0.71
CA GLN A 22 -8.97 2.68 -0.33
C GLN A 22 -9.05 1.85 -1.61
N ARG A 23 -10.24 1.81 -2.21
CA ARG A 23 -10.52 1.10 -3.47
C ARG A 23 -10.83 2.13 -4.54
N ILE A 24 -10.06 2.13 -5.62
CA ILE A 24 -10.14 3.09 -6.72
C ILE A 24 -10.42 2.33 -8.03
N GLY A 25 -11.42 2.79 -8.77
CA GLY A 25 -11.68 2.30 -10.12
C GLY A 25 -10.53 2.65 -11.05
N LEU A 26 -10.02 1.69 -11.82
CA LEU A 26 -8.99 1.95 -12.84
C LEU A 26 -9.57 2.39 -14.19
N ALA A 27 -10.89 2.29 -14.35
CA ALA A 27 -11.55 2.57 -15.62
C ALA A 27 -11.54 4.09 -15.88
N GLY A 28 -10.68 4.53 -16.79
CA GLY A 28 -10.59 5.94 -17.22
C GLY A 28 -9.61 6.81 -16.44
N ASN A 29 -8.86 6.27 -15.48
CA ASN A 29 -7.88 7.07 -14.73
C ASN A 29 -6.52 7.10 -15.46
N PRO A 30 -5.99 8.29 -15.79
CA PRO A 30 -4.63 8.41 -16.30
C PRO A 30 -3.63 8.04 -15.19
N LEU A 31 -2.53 7.39 -15.59
CA LEU A 31 -1.39 7.13 -14.71
C LEU A 31 -0.44 8.36 -14.73
N PRO A 32 0.15 8.75 -13.59
CA PRO A 32 0.03 8.15 -12.26
C PRO A 32 -1.31 8.47 -11.57
N ILE A 33 -1.86 7.50 -10.82
CA ILE A 33 -3.14 7.68 -10.12
C ILE A 33 -2.89 8.40 -8.79
N PRO A 34 -3.41 9.62 -8.60
CA PRO A 34 -3.31 10.28 -7.31
C PRO A 34 -4.20 9.56 -6.30
N PHE A 35 -3.67 9.31 -5.11
CA PHE A 35 -4.42 8.73 -4.00
C PHE A 35 -4.14 9.52 -2.72
N LYS A 36 -5.09 9.49 -1.79
CA LYS A 36 -4.96 10.13 -0.50
C LYS A 36 -5.62 9.24 0.54
N LEU A 37 -4.81 8.79 1.49
CA LEU A 37 -5.24 8.01 2.64
C LEU A 37 -5.00 8.83 3.90
N THR A 38 -5.99 8.82 4.79
CA THR A 38 -5.88 9.43 6.11
C THR A 38 -5.76 8.30 7.11
N VAL A 39 -4.75 8.37 7.96
CA VAL A 39 -4.51 7.40 9.02
C VAL A 39 -4.71 8.11 10.35
N ASP A 40 -5.43 7.46 11.25
CA ASP A 40 -5.63 7.98 12.59
C ASP A 40 -4.35 7.85 13.41
N ARG A 41 -3.87 8.96 13.99
CA ARG A 41 -2.63 8.98 14.77
C ARG A 41 -2.77 8.23 16.10
N ASP A 42 -3.97 8.12 16.65
CA ASP A 42 -4.20 7.33 17.87
C ASP A 42 -3.95 5.84 17.64
N LEU A 43 -4.11 5.37 16.40
CA LEU A 43 -3.77 3.99 16.00
C LEU A 43 -2.27 3.80 15.75
N ILE A 44 -1.50 4.89 15.61
CA ILE A 44 -0.06 4.88 15.34
C ILE A 44 0.68 4.94 16.68
N GLY A 45 1.16 3.78 17.13
CA GLY A 45 2.01 3.69 18.31
C GLY A 45 3.38 4.39 18.16
N LYS A 46 4.08 4.64 19.27
CA LYS A 46 5.41 5.30 19.29
C LYS A 46 6.44 4.67 18.33
N ASN A 47 6.38 3.37 18.11
CA ASN A 47 7.27 2.63 17.22
C ASN A 47 6.53 2.00 16.02
N ALA A 48 5.37 2.56 15.66
CA ALA A 48 4.55 2.08 14.55
C ALA A 48 5.28 2.20 13.20
N GLN A 49 5.10 1.20 12.34
CA GLN A 49 5.77 1.12 11.05
C GLN A 49 4.71 1.15 9.99
N ILE A 50 4.44 2.36 9.50
CA ILE A 50 3.35 2.59 8.57
C ILE A 50 3.85 2.30 7.17
N THR A 51 3.38 1.19 6.63
CA THR A 51 3.66 0.74 5.29
C THR A 51 2.43 0.91 4.42
N VAL A 52 2.66 1.20 3.15
CA VAL A 52 1.60 1.25 2.15
C VAL A 52 1.83 0.13 1.15
N THR A 53 0.75 -0.59 0.85
CA THR A 53 0.70 -1.62 -0.18
C THR A 53 -0.35 -1.23 -1.20
N ALA A 54 -0.08 -1.53 -2.47
CA ALA A 54 -0.98 -1.27 -3.57
C ALA A 54 -1.05 -2.51 -4.44
N ARG A 55 -2.29 -2.93 -4.74
CA ARG A 55 -2.58 -4.07 -5.60
C ARG A 55 -3.71 -3.74 -6.55
N ILE A 56 -3.65 -4.29 -7.75
CA ILE A 56 -4.66 -4.13 -8.78
C ILE A 56 -5.31 -5.48 -9.03
N GLU A 57 -6.63 -5.51 -8.85
CA GLU A 57 -7.45 -6.68 -9.12
C GLU A 57 -8.43 -6.38 -10.25
N ARG A 58 -8.62 -7.31 -11.18
CA ARG A 58 -9.60 -7.21 -12.28
C ARG A 58 -10.40 -8.50 -12.36
N LYS A 59 -11.73 -8.39 -12.23
CA LYS A 59 -12.65 -9.55 -12.26
C LYS A 59 -12.22 -10.68 -11.29
N GLY A 60 -11.77 -10.33 -10.09
CA GLY A 60 -11.31 -11.30 -9.07
C GLY A 60 -9.90 -11.87 -9.30
N LYS A 61 -9.19 -11.46 -10.36
CA LYS A 61 -7.78 -11.82 -10.58
C LYS A 61 -6.87 -10.68 -10.17
N LEU A 62 -5.90 -10.97 -9.31
CA LEU A 62 -4.77 -10.06 -9.07
C LEU A 62 -4.01 -9.92 -10.39
N LEU A 63 -3.78 -8.69 -10.84
CA LEU A 63 -3.02 -8.38 -12.04
C LEU A 63 -1.71 -7.68 -11.71
N PHE A 64 -1.71 -6.76 -10.75
CA PHE A 64 -0.48 -6.10 -10.31
C PHE A 64 -0.40 -6.01 -8.79
N ILE A 65 0.81 -6.03 -8.24
CA ILE A 65 1.08 -5.87 -6.82
C ILE A 65 2.40 -5.11 -6.62
N ASN A 66 2.52 -4.34 -5.53
CA ASN A 66 3.82 -3.87 -5.09
C ASN A 66 4.55 -5.00 -4.35
N ASP A 67 5.72 -5.36 -4.84
CA ASP A 67 6.59 -6.37 -4.23
C ASP A 67 7.55 -5.75 -3.18
N THR A 68 7.66 -4.42 -3.17
CA THR A 68 8.55 -3.69 -2.27
C THR A 68 7.77 -3.00 -1.17
N ILE A 69 8.26 -3.07 0.07
CA ILE A 69 7.65 -2.36 1.19
C ILE A 69 7.96 -0.86 1.08
N HIS A 70 6.92 -0.03 1.00
CA HIS A 70 7.06 1.42 1.00
C HIS A 70 6.54 1.98 2.32
N ARG A 71 7.42 2.66 3.07
CA ARG A 71 7.04 3.34 4.31
C ARG A 71 6.39 4.69 3.99
N ALA A 72 5.14 4.87 4.42
CA ALA A 72 4.41 6.13 4.27
C ALA A 72 4.78 7.15 5.37
N LEU A 73 5.21 6.66 6.52
CA LEU A 73 5.82 7.45 7.59
C LEU A 73 7.25 7.00 7.85
N VAL A 74 8.15 7.97 7.97
CA VAL A 74 9.55 7.77 8.36
C VAL A 74 9.83 8.80 9.46
N ASP A 75 10.27 8.34 10.63
CA ASP A 75 10.55 9.20 11.80
C ASP A 75 9.40 10.14 12.18
N GLY A 76 8.15 9.63 12.10
CA GLY A 76 6.95 10.40 12.43
C GLY A 76 6.55 11.46 11.39
N GLN A 77 7.29 11.57 10.29
CA GLN A 77 6.97 12.48 9.19
C GLN A 77 6.31 11.74 8.02
N PRO A 78 5.14 12.21 7.53
CA PRO A 78 4.53 11.66 6.33
C PRO A 78 5.40 12.03 5.12
N ARG A 79 5.59 11.07 4.21
CA ARG A 79 6.35 11.31 2.98
C ARG A 79 5.56 10.91 1.74
N HIS A 80 5.85 11.58 0.62
CA HIS A 80 5.39 11.13 -0.68
C HIS A 80 6.06 9.81 -1.01
N VAL A 81 5.28 8.83 -1.48
CA VAL A 81 5.79 7.52 -1.90
C VAL A 81 5.27 7.19 -3.28
N ASP A 82 6.21 7.02 -4.21
CA ASP A 82 5.91 6.48 -5.52
C ASP A 82 5.87 4.96 -5.45
N LEU A 83 4.68 4.40 -5.70
CA LEU A 83 4.45 2.96 -5.72
C LEU A 83 4.60 2.43 -7.14
N LYS A 84 5.59 1.57 -7.35
CA LYS A 84 5.74 0.82 -8.60
C LYS A 84 5.08 -0.54 -8.45
N LEU A 85 3.98 -0.75 -9.15
CA LEU A 85 3.30 -2.04 -9.17
C LEU A 85 3.90 -2.91 -10.28
N LYS A 86 4.11 -4.18 -9.97
CA LYS A 86 4.58 -5.20 -10.92
C LYS A 86 3.45 -6.16 -11.24
N GLU A 87 3.41 -6.64 -12.48
CA GLU A 87 2.40 -7.61 -12.92
C GLU A 87 2.64 -8.97 -12.24
N VAL A 88 1.60 -9.56 -11.66
CA VAL A 88 1.68 -10.90 -11.06
C VAL A 88 1.65 -11.95 -12.17
N GLY A 89 2.82 -12.44 -12.55
CA GLY A 89 2.99 -13.39 -13.65
C GLY A 89 4.43 -13.52 -14.15
N LYS A 90 5.29 -12.54 -13.86
CA LYS A 90 6.75 -12.73 -13.95
C LYS A 90 7.27 -13.14 -12.57
N PRO A 91 7.73 -14.39 -12.36
CA PRO A 91 8.56 -14.68 -11.20
C PRO A 91 9.75 -13.71 -11.21
N PRO A 92 10.22 -13.22 -10.06
CA PRO A 92 11.40 -12.37 -10.01
C PRO A 92 12.56 -13.19 -10.60
N THR A 93 13.01 -12.81 -11.80
CA THR A 93 14.25 -13.32 -12.37
C THR A 93 15.37 -12.83 -11.44
N ARG A 94 15.91 -13.77 -10.68
CA ARG A 94 17.07 -13.59 -9.82
C ARG A 94 18.34 -13.44 -10.66
#